data_AF-A0A919BT76-F1
#
_entry.id   AF-A0A919BT76-F1
#
_cell.length_a   1.000
_cell.length_b   1.000
_cell.length_c   1.000
_cell.angle_alpha   90.00
_cell.angle_beta   90.00
_cell.angle_gamma   90.00
#
_symmetry.space_group_name_H-M   'P 1'
#
loop_
_entity.id
_entity.type
_entity.pdbx_description
1 polymer ?
#
loop_
_entity_poly.entity_id
_entity_poly.type
_entity_poly.pdbx_seq_one_letter_code
_entity_poly.pdbx_strand_id
1 'polypeptide(L)'
;MPVLTAPPPTARPALAPTGGRGPVEQAVVAGALAAAGPETLVRTDVPQPDGSVRLYAAWTDRGGPLADRIDRLALARGLDAWSWVEILTHHQHTTHRGRIEVRTHPLRQILADVERGHRGNEEYRAGFVRLLAHDAERSGRPPLPAPGLPAWPGVGPQLWHRYTGGDMVLERHWLGR
;
A
#
# COMPACT_ATOMS: atom_id res chain seq x y z
N MET A 1 23.78 50.18 -34.48
CA MET A 1 22.87 49.71 -33.42
C MET A 1 21.77 48.87 -34.05
N PRO A 2 21.88 47.53 -34.10
CA PRO A 2 20.74 46.70 -34.48
C PRO A 2 19.91 46.41 -33.23
N VAL A 3 18.63 46.77 -33.28
CA VAL A 3 17.64 46.41 -32.25
C VAL A 3 17.33 44.93 -32.41
N LEU A 4 17.75 44.12 -31.44
CA LEU A 4 17.30 42.73 -31.29
C LEU A 4 15.84 42.75 -30.84
N THR A 5 14.92 42.52 -31.76
CA THR A 5 13.53 42.23 -31.45
C THR A 5 13.46 40.87 -30.74
N ALA A 6 13.10 40.88 -29.46
CA ALA A 6 12.88 39.67 -28.68
C ALA A 6 11.71 38.86 -29.28
N PRO A 7 11.83 37.52 -29.39
CA PRO A 7 10.72 36.68 -29.82
C PRO A 7 9.57 36.77 -28.80
N PRO A 8 8.30 36.65 -29.26
CA PRO A 8 7.14 36.76 -28.38
C PRO A 8 7.21 35.71 -27.27
N PRO A 9 6.70 36.01 -26.06
CA PRO A 9 6.72 35.07 -24.95
C PRO A 9 5.98 33.80 -25.37
N THR A 10 6.73 32.70 -25.51
CA THR A 10 6.17 31.37 -25.71
C THR A 10 5.11 31.14 -24.65
N ALA A 11 3.88 30.89 -25.12
CA ALA A 11 2.73 30.60 -24.30
C ALA A 11 3.11 29.62 -23.19
N ARG A 12 2.85 29.98 -21.93
CA ARG A 12 2.89 29.03 -20.82
C ARG A 12 2.06 27.81 -21.26
N PRO A 13 2.57 26.57 -21.15
CA PRO A 13 1.76 25.41 -21.49
C PRO A 13 0.48 25.48 -20.67
N ALA A 14 -0.64 25.66 -21.36
CA ALA A 14 -1.95 25.59 -20.74
C ALA A 14 -2.13 24.14 -20.30
N LEU A 15 -2.04 23.90 -18.99
CA LEU A 15 -2.42 22.64 -18.39
C LEU A 15 -3.94 22.51 -18.55
N ALA A 16 -4.37 22.01 -19.71
CA ALA A 16 -5.76 21.65 -19.92
C ALA A 16 -6.09 20.48 -18.99
N PRO A 17 -7.24 20.49 -18.28
CA PRO A 17 -7.68 19.35 -17.50
C PRO A 17 -7.82 18.14 -18.44
N THR A 18 -6.96 17.13 -18.29
CA THR A 18 -6.92 15.96 -19.16
C THR A 18 -8.07 14.98 -18.94
N GLY A 19 -9.01 15.28 -18.02
CA GLY A 19 -10.12 14.41 -17.62
C GLY A 19 -9.70 13.13 -16.87
N GLY A 20 -8.52 12.59 -17.17
CA GLY A 20 -7.94 11.40 -16.55
C GLY A 20 -7.03 11.74 -15.37
N ARG A 21 -7.32 11.13 -14.22
CA ARG A 21 -6.50 11.26 -12.98
C ARG A 21 -5.29 10.34 -12.95
N GLY A 22 -5.27 9.30 -13.78
CA GLY A 22 -4.21 8.28 -13.81
C GLY A 22 -2.79 8.84 -13.78
N PRO A 23 -2.43 9.83 -14.61
CA PRO A 23 -1.08 10.41 -14.59
C PRO A 23 -0.70 11.10 -13.27
N VAL A 24 -1.66 11.74 -12.60
CA VAL A 24 -1.43 12.37 -11.29
C VAL A 24 -1.26 11.31 -10.22
N GLU A 25 -2.13 10.31 -10.21
CA GLU A 25 -2.07 9.17 -9.27
C GLU A 25 -0.73 8.44 -9.39
N GLN A 26 -0.31 8.11 -10.63
CA GLN A 26 0.99 7.51 -10.92
C GLN A 26 2.15 8.40 -10.47
N ALA A 27 2.09 9.72 -10.68
CA ALA A 27 3.12 10.64 -10.23
C ALA A 27 3.23 10.70 -8.69
N VAL A 28 2.11 10.57 -7.97
CA VAL A 28 2.15 10.48 -6.50
C VAL A 28 2.79 9.17 -6.05
N VAL A 29 2.37 8.04 -6.62
CA VAL A 29 2.94 6.71 -6.30
C VAL A 29 4.44 6.68 -6.61
N ALA A 30 4.85 7.15 -7.79
CA ALA A 30 6.25 7.22 -8.19
C ALA A 30 7.08 8.13 -7.28
N GLY A 31 6.55 9.30 -6.91
CA GLY A 31 7.20 10.21 -5.96
C GLY A 31 7.36 9.59 -4.57
N ALA A 32 6.35 8.88 -4.08
CA ALA A 32 6.40 8.17 -2.81
C ALA A 32 7.43 7.03 -2.82
N LEU A 33 7.51 6.26 -3.91
CA LEU A 33 8.53 5.23 -4.09
C LEU A 33 9.94 5.81 -4.14
N ALA A 34 10.14 6.91 -4.86
CA ALA A 34 11.45 7.57 -4.98
C ALA A 34 11.93 8.16 -3.64
N ALA A 35 11.01 8.56 -2.77
CA ALA A 35 11.33 9.06 -1.43
C ALA A 35 11.54 7.93 -0.39
N ALA A 36 11.11 6.71 -0.69
CA ALA A 36 11.23 5.57 0.21
C ALA A 36 12.63 4.95 0.13
N GLY A 37 13.14 4.49 1.28
CA GLY A 37 14.38 3.70 1.34
C GLY A 37 14.22 2.31 0.71
N PRO A 38 15.32 1.58 0.46
CA PRO A 38 15.25 0.21 -0.06
C PRO A 38 14.45 -0.71 0.87
N GLU A 39 13.96 -1.83 0.34
CA GLU A 39 13.19 -2.81 1.11
C GLU A 39 11.98 -2.20 1.86
N THR A 40 11.21 -1.37 1.17
CA THR A 40 10.00 -0.71 1.70
C THR A 40 8.79 -1.09 0.87
N LEU A 41 7.68 -1.38 1.54
CA LEU A 41 6.35 -1.40 0.93
C LEU A 41 5.74 0.01 1.06
N VAL A 42 5.30 0.57 -0.06
CA VAL A 42 4.58 1.84 -0.14
C VAL A 42 3.12 1.55 -0.50
N ARG A 43 2.20 1.94 0.37
CA ARG A 43 0.76 1.91 0.13
C ARG A 43 0.23 3.31 -0.08
N THR A 44 -0.54 3.52 -1.14
CA THR A 44 -1.15 4.82 -1.44
C THR A 44 -2.65 4.66 -1.58
N ASP A 45 -3.39 5.44 -0.80
CA ASP A 45 -4.85 5.42 -0.78
C ASP A 45 -5.33 6.71 -1.45
N VAL A 46 -6.03 6.57 -2.58
CA VAL A 46 -6.50 7.68 -3.40
C VAL A 46 -8.02 7.73 -3.41
N PRO A 47 -8.63 8.66 -2.64
CA PRO A 47 -10.07 8.86 -2.67
C PRO A 47 -10.58 9.29 -4.05
N GLN A 48 -11.66 8.66 -4.49
CA GLN A 48 -12.32 8.91 -5.76
C GLN A 48 -13.58 9.79 -5.56
N PRO A 49 -14.04 10.50 -6.60
CA PRO A 49 -15.21 11.39 -6.49
C PRO A 49 -16.53 10.67 -6.16
N ASP A 50 -16.63 9.40 -6.54
CA ASP A 50 -17.79 8.53 -6.27
C ASP A 50 -17.82 8.00 -4.83
N GLY A 51 -16.88 8.41 -3.99
CA GLY A 51 -16.73 7.95 -2.61
C GLY A 51 -15.94 6.65 -2.47
N SER A 52 -15.51 6.03 -3.57
CA SER A 52 -14.60 4.87 -3.52
C SER A 52 -13.16 5.28 -3.22
N VAL A 53 -12.30 4.30 -2.96
CA VAL A 53 -10.85 4.51 -2.76
C VAL A 53 -10.08 3.56 -3.65
N ARG A 54 -9.12 4.09 -4.41
CA ARG A 54 -8.13 3.27 -5.12
C ARG A 54 -6.94 3.04 -4.23
N LEU A 55 -6.56 1.77 -4.08
CA LEU A 55 -5.42 1.35 -3.26
C LEU A 55 -4.29 0.89 -4.19
N TYR A 56 -3.14 1.55 -4.05
CA TYR A 56 -1.91 1.16 -4.73
C TYR A 56 -0.95 0.55 -3.71
N ALA A 57 -0.31 -0.56 -4.09
CA ALA A 57 0.78 -1.16 -3.33
C ALA A 57 1.98 -1.33 -4.26
N ALA A 58 3.13 -0.81 -3.83
CA ALA A 58 4.37 -0.89 -4.58
C ALA A 58 5.55 -1.14 -3.66
N TRP A 59 6.61 -1.72 -4.20
CA TRP A 59 7.80 -2.11 -3.44
C TRP A 59 9.02 -1.43 -4.03
N THR A 60 9.88 -0.92 -3.17
CA THR A 60 11.22 -0.47 -3.57
C THR A 60 12.13 -1.68 -3.82
N ASP A 61 13.37 -1.41 -4.25
CA ASP A 61 14.39 -2.42 -4.51
C ASP A 61 14.46 -3.50 -3.43
N ARG A 62 14.43 -4.77 -3.89
CA ARG A 62 14.42 -5.99 -3.06
C ARG A 62 13.23 -6.13 -2.09
N GLY A 63 12.29 -5.18 -2.09
CA GLY A 63 11.13 -5.19 -1.20
C GLY A 63 10.16 -6.33 -1.47
N GLY A 64 9.84 -6.60 -2.73
CA GLY A 64 8.91 -7.69 -3.08
C GLY A 64 9.35 -9.07 -2.56
N PRO A 65 10.57 -9.55 -2.91
CA PRO A 65 11.09 -10.82 -2.40
C PRO A 65 11.21 -10.89 -0.86
N LEU A 66 11.60 -9.79 -0.21
CA LEU A 66 11.66 -9.72 1.25
C LEU A 66 10.26 -9.82 1.86
N ALA A 67 9.28 -9.13 1.28
CA ALA A 67 7.90 -9.15 1.73
C ALA A 67 7.26 -10.54 1.59
N ASP A 68 7.51 -11.25 0.48
CA ASP A 68 7.08 -12.66 0.32
C ASP A 68 7.75 -13.59 1.36
N ARG A 69 8.99 -13.29 1.77
CA ARG A 69 9.64 -14.02 2.87
C ARG A 69 8.96 -13.75 4.21
N ILE A 70 8.63 -12.48 4.49
CA ILE A 70 7.93 -12.08 5.72
C ILE A 70 6.58 -12.80 5.79
N ASP A 71 5.79 -12.80 4.72
CA ASP A 71 4.48 -13.44 4.70
C ASP A 71 4.58 -14.95 4.99
N ARG A 72 5.51 -15.65 4.33
CA ARG A 72 5.74 -17.10 4.59
C ARG A 72 6.12 -17.37 6.04
N LEU A 73 6.94 -16.51 6.62
CA LEU A 73 7.41 -16.65 8.00
C LEU A 73 6.30 -16.36 9.02
N ALA A 74 5.52 -15.31 8.80
CA ALA A 74 4.37 -14.96 9.62
C ALA A 74 3.30 -16.08 9.58
N LEU A 75 3.04 -16.64 8.40
CA LEU A 75 2.17 -17.81 8.24
C LEU A 75 2.70 -19.03 9.00
N ALA A 76 3.98 -19.35 8.84
CA ALA A 76 4.60 -20.48 9.53
C ALA A 76 4.57 -20.34 11.06
N ARG A 77 4.58 -19.11 11.57
CA ARG A 77 4.46 -18.81 13.00
C ARG A 77 3.01 -18.70 13.48
N GLY A 78 2.01 -18.86 12.61
CA GLY A 78 0.60 -18.73 12.98
C GLY A 78 0.27 -17.33 13.51
N LEU A 79 0.72 -16.28 12.80
CA LEU A 79 0.37 -14.91 13.16
C LEU A 79 -1.13 -14.65 12.90
N ASP A 80 -1.82 -14.18 13.94
CA ASP A 80 -3.21 -13.74 13.84
C ASP A 80 -3.31 -12.32 13.24
N ALA A 81 -4.51 -11.94 12.80
CA ALA A 81 -4.75 -10.67 12.14
C ALA A 81 -4.48 -9.44 13.03
N TRP A 82 -4.72 -9.54 14.33
CA TRP A 82 -4.46 -8.43 15.24
C TRP A 82 -2.96 -8.19 15.42
N SER A 83 -2.21 -9.27 15.70
CA SER A 83 -0.74 -9.21 15.77
C SER A 83 -0.14 -8.69 14.46
N TRP A 84 -0.71 -9.07 13.32
CA TRP A 84 -0.29 -8.55 12.02
C TRP A 84 -0.52 -7.04 11.87
N VAL A 85 -1.70 -6.54 12.28
CA VAL A 85 -2.01 -5.10 12.25
C VAL A 85 -1.03 -4.32 13.13
N GLU A 86 -0.78 -4.77 14.37
CA GLU A 86 0.15 -4.08 15.27
C GLU A 86 1.58 -4.03 14.69
N ILE A 87 2.09 -5.13 14.13
CA ILE A 87 3.41 -5.13 13.49
C ILE A 87 3.49 -4.14 12.34
N LEU A 88 2.44 -4.09 11.50
CA LEU A 88 2.44 -3.18 10.35
C LEU A 88 2.34 -1.71 10.75
N THR A 89 1.68 -1.38 11.85
CA THR A 89 1.53 -0.01 12.33
C THR A 89 2.72 0.47 13.15
N HIS A 90 3.42 -0.43 13.86
CA HIS A 90 4.53 -0.09 14.76
C HIS A 90 5.65 0.72 14.07
N HIS A 91 5.95 0.37 12.82
CA HIS A 91 7.02 1.02 12.05
C HIS A 91 6.50 1.82 10.85
N GLN A 92 5.19 2.02 10.76
CA GLN A 92 4.57 2.74 9.67
C GLN A 92 4.95 4.23 9.73
N HIS A 93 5.26 4.80 8.57
CA HIS A 93 5.28 6.25 8.42
C HIS A 93 4.22 6.69 7.42
N THR A 94 3.37 7.62 7.85
CA THR A 94 2.27 8.16 7.04
C THR A 94 2.57 9.60 6.64
N THR A 95 2.42 9.89 5.36
CA THR A 95 2.42 11.25 4.80
C THR A 95 1.17 11.48 3.97
N HIS A 96 0.87 12.74 3.69
CA HIS A 96 -0.31 13.12 2.94
C HIS A 96 0.07 14.06 1.79
N ARG A 97 -0.59 13.87 0.65
CA ARG A 97 -0.55 14.81 -0.48
C ARG A 97 -1.97 15.21 -0.84
N GLY A 98 -2.44 16.31 -0.24
CA GLY A 98 -3.84 16.68 -0.30
C GLY A 98 -4.71 15.63 0.40
N ARG A 99 -5.62 15.00 -0.34
CA ARG A 99 -6.49 13.92 0.16
C ARG A 99 -5.89 12.52 0.00
N ILE A 100 -4.70 12.41 -0.59
CA ILE A 100 -4.03 11.13 -0.82
C ILE A 100 -3.22 10.80 0.42
N GLU A 101 -3.45 9.63 0.99
CA GLU A 101 -2.64 9.09 2.09
C GLU A 101 -1.55 8.18 1.50
N VAL A 102 -0.31 8.35 1.98
CA VAL A 102 0.84 7.52 1.61
C VAL A 102 1.40 6.91 2.88
N ARG A 103 1.37 5.57 2.97
CA ARG A 103 1.95 4.79 4.06
C ARG A 103 3.18 4.06 3.57
N THR A 104 4.26 4.16 4.34
CA THR A 104 5.50 3.45 4.08
C THR A 104 5.76 2.46 5.21
N HIS A 105 6.10 1.25 4.83
CA HIS A 105 6.27 0.10 5.71
C HIS A 105 7.67 -0.47 5.50
N PRO A 106 8.63 -0.16 6.39
CA PRO A 106 10.01 -0.59 6.23
C PRO A 106 10.11 -2.09 6.57
N LEU A 107 10.39 -2.91 5.56
CA LEU A 107 10.19 -4.36 5.63
C LEU A 107 11.22 -5.06 6.53
N ARG A 108 12.42 -4.50 6.69
CA ARG A 108 13.42 -5.09 7.61
C ARG A 108 12.97 -5.05 9.06
N GLN A 109 12.33 -3.97 9.47
CA GLN A 109 11.81 -3.80 10.82
C GLN A 109 10.61 -4.73 11.03
N ILE A 110 9.71 -4.82 10.04
CA ILE A 110 8.61 -5.78 10.05
C ILE A 110 9.14 -7.23 10.15
N LEU A 111 10.16 -7.58 9.36
CA LEU A 111 10.80 -8.89 9.44
C LEU A 111 11.34 -9.15 10.84
N ALA A 112 12.01 -8.16 11.44
CA ALA A 112 12.58 -8.29 12.77
C ALA A 112 11.50 -8.53 13.85
N ASP A 113 10.35 -7.87 13.75
CA ASP A 113 9.22 -8.10 14.67
C ASP A 113 8.62 -9.50 14.49
N VAL A 114 8.46 -9.96 13.25
CA VAL A 114 8.02 -11.33 12.95
C VAL A 114 9.05 -12.37 13.42
N GLU A 115 10.35 -12.10 13.30
CA GLU A 115 11.45 -12.95 13.75
C GLU A 115 11.52 -13.06 15.28
N ARG A 116 11.29 -11.95 15.98
CA ARG A 116 11.16 -11.93 17.45
C ARG A 116 9.87 -12.57 17.95
N GLY A 117 8.92 -12.87 17.06
CA GLY A 117 7.63 -13.45 17.43
C GLY A 117 6.73 -12.45 18.14
N HIS A 118 6.81 -11.16 17.78
CA HIS A 118 5.92 -10.14 18.33
C HIS A 118 4.45 -10.57 18.19
N ARG A 119 3.69 -10.35 19.25
CA ARG A 119 2.26 -10.63 19.33
C ARG A 119 1.55 -9.40 19.83
N GLY A 120 0.44 -9.08 19.18
CA GLY A 120 -0.33 -7.92 19.57
C GLY A 120 -1.00 -8.09 20.92
N ASN A 121 -1.43 -6.99 21.52
CA ASN A 121 -2.06 -6.97 22.83
C ASN A 121 -3.32 -7.87 22.85
N GLU A 122 -3.37 -8.76 23.84
CA GLU A 122 -4.43 -9.75 24.01
C GLU A 122 -5.81 -9.10 24.23
N GLU A 123 -5.87 -7.94 24.89
CA GLU A 123 -7.10 -7.20 25.16
C GLU A 123 -7.86 -6.83 23.88
N TYR A 124 -7.12 -6.40 22.84
CA TYR A 124 -7.71 -5.96 21.58
C TYR A 124 -7.95 -7.11 20.60
N ARG A 125 -7.26 -8.24 20.75
CA ARG A 125 -7.36 -9.39 19.83
C ARG A 125 -8.80 -9.91 19.69
N ALA A 126 -9.50 -10.12 20.80
CA ALA A 126 -10.87 -10.64 20.75
C ALA A 126 -11.86 -9.63 20.15
N GLY A 127 -11.68 -8.34 20.42
CA GLY A 127 -12.48 -7.27 19.82
C GLY A 127 -12.29 -7.19 18.31
N PHE A 128 -11.05 -7.31 17.85
CA PHE A 128 -10.72 -7.27 16.43
C PHE A 128 -11.30 -8.46 15.65
N VAL A 129 -11.25 -9.66 16.22
CA VAL A 129 -11.88 -10.85 15.60
C VAL A 129 -13.39 -10.65 15.43
N ARG A 130 -14.08 -10.12 16.45
CA ARG A 130 -15.52 -9.81 16.35
C ARG A 130 -15.81 -8.76 15.29
N LEU A 131 -14.97 -7.73 15.21
CA LEU A 131 -15.09 -6.67 14.20
C LEU A 131 -14.97 -7.24 12.78
N LEU A 132 -13.97 -8.10 12.52
CA LEU A 132 -13.78 -8.72 11.21
C LEU A 132 -14.95 -9.64 10.83
N ALA A 133 -15.47 -10.42 11.79
CA ALA A 133 -16.63 -11.26 11.55
C ALA A 133 -17.89 -10.44 11.20
N HIS A 134 -18.10 -9.34 11.92
CA HIS A 134 -19.22 -8.43 11.66
C HIS A 134 -19.10 -7.71 10.31
N ASP A 135 -17.90 -7.26 9.93
CA ASP A 135 -17.66 -6.67 8.61
C ASP A 135 -17.92 -7.66 7.47
N ALA A 136 -17.47 -8.90 7.63
CA ALA A 136 -17.70 -9.96 6.67
C ALA A 136 -19.20 -10.23 6.48
N GLU A 137 -19.94 -10.38 7.57
CA GLU A 137 -21.40 -10.54 7.57
C GLU A 137 -22.10 -9.38 6.86
N ARG A 138 -21.79 -8.13 7.26
CA ARG A 138 -22.38 -6.93 6.68
C ARG A 138 -22.09 -6.78 5.18
N SER A 139 -20.90 -7.20 4.76
CA SER A 139 -20.45 -7.12 3.37
C SER A 139 -20.85 -8.32 2.51
N GLY A 140 -21.52 -9.34 3.08
CA GLY A 140 -21.82 -10.58 2.38
C GLY A 140 -20.57 -11.37 1.94
N ARG A 141 -19.44 -11.15 2.62
CA ARG A 141 -18.16 -11.81 2.36
C ARG A 141 -17.96 -12.98 3.33
N PRO A 142 -17.25 -14.05 2.93
CA PRO A 142 -16.89 -15.10 3.89
C PRO A 142 -16.00 -14.53 4.99
N PRO A 143 -16.16 -14.98 6.25
CA PRO A 143 -15.24 -14.59 7.32
C PRO A 143 -13.83 -15.08 7.00
N LEU A 144 -12.83 -14.28 7.38
CA LEU A 144 -11.43 -14.69 7.29
C LEU A 144 -10.98 -15.35 8.62
N PRO A 145 -10.06 -16.33 8.59
CA PRO A 145 -9.41 -16.90 7.41
C PRO A 145 -10.37 -17.76 6.58
N ALA A 146 -10.29 -17.63 5.25
CA ALA A 146 -11.05 -18.45 4.31
C ALA A 146 -10.16 -19.59 3.77
N PRO A 147 -10.70 -20.65 3.16
CA PRO A 147 -9.89 -21.70 2.55
C PRO A 147 -8.84 -21.11 1.58
N GLY A 148 -7.55 -21.28 1.90
CA GLY A 148 -6.43 -20.77 1.10
C GLY A 148 -6.07 -19.28 1.30
N LEU A 149 -6.76 -18.57 2.19
CA LEU A 149 -6.50 -17.16 2.52
C LEU A 149 -6.35 -16.97 4.05
N PRO A 150 -5.26 -16.35 4.52
CA PRO A 150 -5.10 -16.02 5.94
C PRO A 150 -6.11 -14.97 6.41
N ALA A 151 -5.96 -14.52 7.66
CA ALA A 151 -6.80 -13.47 8.22
C ALA A 151 -6.35 -12.04 7.85
N TRP A 152 -5.34 -11.90 7.00
CA TRP A 152 -4.69 -10.63 6.67
C TRP A 152 -4.01 -10.68 5.28
N PRO A 153 -3.97 -9.57 4.52
CA PRO A 153 -3.61 -9.57 3.10
C PRO A 153 -2.12 -9.75 2.77
N GLY A 154 -1.26 -9.78 3.78
CA GLY A 154 0.19 -9.81 3.61
C GLY A 154 0.81 -8.46 3.28
N VAL A 155 2.13 -8.46 3.18
CA VAL A 155 2.93 -7.36 2.62
C VAL A 155 3.61 -7.78 1.32
N GLY A 156 3.69 -9.08 1.03
CA GLY A 156 4.30 -9.64 -0.16
C GLY A 156 3.34 -9.62 -1.36
N PRO A 157 3.86 -9.41 -2.58
CA PRO A 157 3.04 -9.42 -3.78
C PRO A 157 2.30 -10.75 -3.96
N GLN A 158 2.85 -11.89 -3.53
CA GLN A 158 2.19 -13.19 -3.71
C GLN A 158 0.90 -13.33 -2.92
N LEU A 159 0.89 -12.86 -1.67
CA LEU A 159 -0.29 -12.92 -0.83
C LEU A 159 -1.25 -11.77 -1.17
N TRP A 160 -0.70 -10.57 -1.38
CA TRP A 160 -1.48 -9.39 -1.72
C TRP A 160 -2.35 -9.60 -2.96
N HIS A 161 -1.80 -10.16 -4.04
CA HIS A 161 -2.57 -10.41 -5.27
C HIS A 161 -3.71 -11.42 -5.11
N ARG A 162 -3.70 -12.27 -4.07
CA ARG A 162 -4.80 -13.22 -3.81
C ARG A 162 -6.01 -12.54 -3.18
N TYR A 163 -5.82 -11.41 -2.51
CA TYR A 163 -6.90 -10.63 -1.91
C TYR A 163 -7.57 -9.68 -2.92
N THR A 164 -6.88 -9.31 -4.00
CA THR A 164 -7.29 -8.26 -4.92
C THR A 164 -8.04 -8.79 -6.15
N GLY A 165 -8.83 -9.86 -6.02
CA GLY A 165 -9.64 -10.37 -7.13
C GLY A 165 -10.52 -9.29 -7.76
N GLY A 166 -10.42 -9.12 -9.08
CA GLY A 166 -11.39 -8.42 -9.95
C GLY A 166 -11.24 -6.92 -10.11
N ASP A 167 -11.44 -6.13 -9.05
CA ASP A 167 -11.83 -4.70 -9.20
C ASP A 167 -10.81 -3.67 -8.69
N MET A 168 -9.69 -4.11 -8.11
CA MET A 168 -8.59 -3.21 -7.78
C MET A 168 -7.58 -3.15 -8.92
N VAL A 169 -7.49 -1.99 -9.58
CA VAL A 169 -6.45 -1.70 -10.58
C VAL A 169 -5.08 -1.70 -9.91
N LEU A 170 -4.37 -2.82 -10.04
CA LEU A 170 -3.01 -3.01 -9.57
C LEU A 170 -2.05 -2.71 -10.71
N GLU A 171 -1.66 -1.44 -10.85
CA GLU A 171 -0.55 -1.11 -11.74
C GLU A 171 0.76 -1.55 -11.11
N ARG A 172 1.31 -2.67 -11.61
CA ARG A 172 2.65 -3.15 -11.28
C ARG A 172 3.68 -2.16 -11.83
N HIS A 173 4.09 -1.20 -11.01
CA HIS A 173 5.29 -0.42 -11.28
C HIS A 173 6.50 -1.16 -10.70
N TRP A 174 7.07 -2.06 -11.51
CA TRP A 174 8.42 -2.57 -11.29
C TRP A 174 9.40 -1.48 -11.74
N LEU A 175 9.92 -0.69 -10.80
CA LEU A 175 11.11 0.11 -11.05
C LEU A 175 12.34 -0.72 -10.66
N GLY A 176 12.62 -1.75 -11.44
CA GLY A 176 13.88 -2.49 -11.37
C GLY A 176 14.52 -2.49 -12.75
N ARG A 177 15.55 -1.66 -12.92
CA ARG A 177 16.55 -1.86 -13.99
C ARG A 177 17.54 -2.93 -13.53
#